data_AF-A0A094GSK9-F1
#
_entry.id   AF-A0A094GSK9-F1
#
_cell.length_a   1.000
_cell.length_b   1.000
_cell.length_c   1.000
_cell.angle_alpha   90.00
_cell.angle_beta   90.00
_cell.angle_gamma   90.00
#
_symmetry.space_group_name_H-M   'P 1'
#
loop_
_entity.id
_entity.type
_entity.pdbx_description
1 polymer ?
#
loop_
_entity_poly.entity_id
_entity_poly.type
_entity_poly.pdbx_seq_one_letter_code
_entity_poly.pdbx_strand_id
1 'polypeptide(L)'
;MRICVLHSSFKGVHNDFEGVDQHPDPSRYTDQHTFEHRFITKANYQEELNFAAAESFDIYFNFMSCQPEDEVAGVDATRYVEEVLQLPIIGISGRILERSKTAFYSAAKRVGKPPVPGVEKFPKIVKPARGCGSQFITSKSVCHSQEELDAAIAELNEKLAPGKAIANGHKALISNGLAYNHDPEPQNDIIVQEYVEGSDYCCVVVEMGNTPVALPPMVWRYAEAAKEQFLSRDVKWHPAAREEVFPRSSNPNLFDRIRQAAAAAFYTNEMSGCSWCDVDIHVGDGGVITVIEVNPMPLIFQVGNQSADTVIRDFFPGGHQALLNGAIANYFLRHAPRFETVQRVAATYDSFAAAYDGSISHQESAMTNIRDVACKYSYEGVVLDLGCGTGLIGRLHNEEKGHGSATFIGVEISSKMRDVCIEHKAYQAVILGPVQKILPAYLKPVDHIVCMGTLHFLSTYELSLVLSRSFLLARRSVTISVDEIPSVYNESLKASGRGHMESLDHLAGVEAFGTPVGWKLADRWRRFSWKSPTTGVEVYTSVFRFEREDQESFHWFMPEHECKLSSIEPSIEPNDVVVADLNGGGTTANDGINGMVPPAMDSSMIEVA
;
A
#
# COMPACT_ATOMS: atom_id res chain seq x y z
N MET A 1 6.31 11.85 -15.52
CA MET A 1 5.54 12.88 -14.80
C MET A 1 6.51 13.87 -14.18
N ARG A 2 6.10 15.12 -14.02
CA ARG A 2 6.75 16.11 -13.14
C ARG A 2 6.13 15.98 -11.76
N ILE A 3 6.93 15.63 -10.77
CA ILE A 3 6.48 15.40 -9.39
C ILE A 3 7.08 16.48 -8.49
N CYS A 4 6.24 17.14 -7.70
CA CYS A 4 6.69 18.05 -6.66
C CYS A 4 6.78 17.32 -5.32
N VAL A 5 7.89 17.46 -4.60
CA VAL A 5 8.07 16.91 -3.25
C VAL A 5 7.98 18.06 -2.25
N LEU A 6 6.93 18.05 -1.43
CA LEU A 6 6.64 19.07 -0.43
C LEU A 6 7.29 18.69 0.90
N HIS A 7 8.19 19.54 1.37
CA HIS A 7 8.92 19.37 2.63
C HIS A 7 8.56 20.45 3.63
N SER A 8 8.59 20.09 4.89
CA SER A 8 8.65 21.03 6.00
C SER A 8 9.98 21.80 5.98
N SER A 9 9.95 23.14 5.96
CA SER A 9 11.16 23.98 6.03
C SER A 9 11.54 24.30 7.48
N PHE A 10 12.78 24.03 7.85
CA PHE A 10 13.35 24.37 9.16
C PHE A 10 14.03 25.76 9.18
N LYS A 11 13.94 26.52 8.09
CA LYS A 11 14.62 27.82 7.97
C LYS A 11 14.03 28.84 8.96
N GLY A 12 14.89 29.42 9.81
CA GLY A 12 14.48 30.47 10.74
C GLY A 12 13.71 29.94 11.95
N VAL A 13 13.84 28.64 12.24
CA VAL A 13 13.21 27.94 13.36
C VAL A 13 14.27 27.55 14.37
N HIS A 14 14.01 27.77 15.67
CA HIS A 14 14.91 27.32 16.73
C HIS A 14 14.73 25.81 16.96
N ASN A 15 15.28 24.98 16.08
CA ASN A 15 15.23 23.52 16.18
C ASN A 15 16.62 22.91 16.00
N ASP A 16 16.85 21.77 16.66
CA ASP A 16 18.10 21.00 16.62
C ASP A 16 18.45 20.45 15.22
N PHE A 17 17.53 20.60 14.25
CA PHE A 17 17.68 20.21 12.86
C PHE A 17 17.96 21.40 11.91
N GLU A 18 18.09 22.64 12.42
CA GLU A 18 18.44 23.79 11.60
C GLU A 18 19.83 23.59 10.95
N GLY A 19 19.89 23.61 9.61
CA GLY A 19 21.12 23.40 8.83
C GLY A 19 21.47 21.95 8.49
N VAL A 20 20.64 20.98 8.88
CA VAL A 20 20.79 19.57 8.48
C VAL A 20 20.07 19.33 7.15
N ASP A 21 20.80 19.15 6.06
CA ASP A 21 20.25 18.82 4.73
C ASP A 21 19.88 17.33 4.63
N GLN A 22 18.98 16.89 5.50
CA GLN A 22 18.44 15.53 5.48
C GLN A 22 16.93 15.60 5.25
N HIS A 23 16.53 15.36 4.02
CA HIS A 23 15.12 15.30 3.63
C HIS A 23 14.86 14.01 2.83
N PRO A 24 13.60 13.55 2.78
CA PRO A 24 13.22 12.45 1.91
C PRO A 24 13.45 12.81 0.43
N ASP A 25 14.21 11.99 -0.29
CA ASP A 25 14.52 12.19 -1.70
C ASP A 25 14.18 10.94 -2.53
N PRO A 26 12.92 10.85 -3.02
CA PRO A 26 12.50 9.74 -3.88
C PRO A 26 13.21 9.71 -5.23
N SER A 27 13.81 10.81 -5.69
CA SER A 27 14.48 10.88 -7.01
C SER A 27 15.70 9.96 -7.11
N ARG A 28 16.27 9.58 -5.97
CA ARG A 28 17.43 8.67 -5.88
C ARG A 28 17.11 7.24 -6.27
N TYR A 29 15.83 6.88 -6.36
CA TYR A 29 15.37 5.51 -6.53
C TYR A 29 14.65 5.27 -7.86
N THR A 30 14.47 6.30 -8.69
CA THR A 30 13.87 6.12 -10.01
C THR A 30 14.23 7.27 -10.96
N ASP A 31 14.39 6.93 -12.24
CA ASP A 31 14.54 7.85 -13.36
C ASP A 31 13.25 8.01 -14.18
N GLN A 32 12.14 7.39 -13.75
CA GLN A 32 10.87 7.41 -14.48
C GLN A 32 10.20 8.79 -14.47
N HIS A 33 10.61 9.66 -13.55
CA HIS A 33 9.99 10.97 -13.28
C HIS A 33 11.05 12.04 -13.08
N THR A 34 10.65 13.29 -13.27
CA THR A 34 11.45 14.44 -12.84
C THR A 34 10.89 14.95 -11.52
N PHE A 35 11.76 15.13 -10.53
CA PHE A 35 11.39 15.55 -9.19
C PHE A 35 11.86 16.98 -8.94
N GLU A 36 11.00 17.76 -8.29
CA GLU A 36 11.32 19.11 -7.86
C GLU A 36 10.91 19.29 -6.40
N HIS A 37 11.81 19.81 -5.57
CA HIS A 37 11.62 19.89 -4.13
C HIS A 37 11.17 21.30 -3.74
N ARG A 38 10.17 21.42 -2.87
CA ARG A 38 9.70 22.69 -2.32
C ARG A 38 9.72 22.59 -0.80
N PHE A 39 10.35 23.56 -0.15
CA PHE A 39 10.49 23.62 1.31
C PHE A 39 9.57 24.70 1.84
N ILE A 40 8.52 24.28 2.54
CA ILE A 40 7.39 25.10 2.95
C ILE A 40 7.57 25.58 4.40
N THR A 41 7.55 26.89 4.60
CA THR A 41 7.66 27.55 5.90
C THR A 41 6.28 27.71 6.55
N LYS A 42 6.19 27.61 7.88
CA LYS A 42 4.91 27.79 8.59
C LYS A 42 4.36 29.20 8.44
N ALA A 43 5.22 30.21 8.33
CA ALA A 43 4.79 31.60 8.21
C ALA A 43 4.17 31.92 6.84
N ASN A 44 4.67 31.31 5.75
CA ASN A 44 4.31 31.68 4.39
C ASN A 44 3.73 30.52 3.55
N TYR A 45 3.24 29.44 4.20
CA TYR A 45 2.84 28.22 3.48
C TYR A 45 1.84 28.48 2.36
N GLN A 46 0.90 29.41 2.54
CA GLN A 46 -0.11 29.71 1.52
C GLN A 46 0.53 30.25 0.24
N GLU A 47 1.42 31.23 0.36
CA GLU A 47 2.11 31.84 -0.78
C GLU A 47 3.04 30.84 -1.46
N GLU A 48 3.85 30.13 -0.69
CA GLU A 48 4.80 29.12 -1.21
C GLU A 48 4.09 27.95 -1.90
N LEU A 49 2.95 27.49 -1.36
CA LEU A 49 2.13 26.44 -1.97
C LEU A 49 1.36 26.94 -3.20
N ASN A 50 0.89 28.20 -3.20
CA ASN A 50 0.28 28.81 -4.39
C ASN A 50 1.30 28.88 -5.55
N PHE A 51 2.56 29.21 -5.25
CA PHE A 51 3.63 29.18 -6.25
C PHE A 51 3.87 27.75 -6.76
N ALA A 52 4.01 26.77 -5.87
CA ALA A 52 4.19 25.37 -6.27
C ALA A 52 2.99 24.83 -7.09
N ALA A 53 1.77 25.28 -6.79
CA ALA A 53 0.57 24.95 -7.56
C ALA A 53 0.60 25.56 -8.97
N ALA A 54 1.03 26.82 -9.09
CA ALA A 54 1.10 27.52 -10.37
C ALA A 54 2.07 26.86 -11.38
N GLU A 55 3.07 26.12 -10.89
CA GLU A 55 4.02 25.36 -11.72
C GLU A 55 3.42 24.12 -12.40
N SER A 56 2.18 23.75 -12.06
CA SER A 56 1.37 22.73 -12.72
C SER A 56 2.04 21.35 -12.77
N PHE A 57 2.42 20.81 -11.62
CA PHE A 57 2.93 19.44 -11.49
C PHE A 57 1.82 18.40 -11.68
N ASP A 58 2.20 17.19 -12.10
CA ASP A 58 1.23 16.10 -12.30
C ASP A 58 0.75 15.53 -10.95
N ILE A 59 1.67 15.39 -9.98
CA ILE A 59 1.44 14.82 -8.64
C ILE A 59 2.35 15.52 -7.62
N TYR A 60 1.90 15.58 -6.37
CA TYR A 60 2.65 16.10 -5.23
C TYR A 60 2.88 14.99 -4.19
N PHE A 61 4.12 14.78 -3.76
CA PHE A 61 4.43 13.94 -2.60
C PHE A 61 4.51 14.81 -1.35
N ASN A 62 3.70 14.51 -0.33
CA ASN A 62 3.68 15.25 0.92
C ASN A 62 4.54 14.57 1.98
N PHE A 63 5.66 15.21 2.32
CA PHE A 63 6.54 14.86 3.44
C PHE A 63 6.50 15.89 4.57
N MET A 64 5.55 16.84 4.54
CA MET A 64 5.34 17.75 5.65
C MET A 64 4.77 16.97 6.85
N SER A 65 5.42 17.03 8.01
CA SER A 65 5.14 16.10 9.11
C SER A 65 4.81 16.74 10.46
N CYS A 66 4.78 18.08 10.51
CA CYS A 66 4.71 18.81 11.77
C CYS A 66 3.28 18.97 12.31
N GLN A 67 3.18 19.09 13.62
CA GLN A 67 1.95 19.28 14.37
C GLN A 67 1.59 20.77 14.51
N PRO A 68 0.35 21.10 14.92
CA PRO A 68 -0.05 22.50 15.12
C PRO A 68 0.83 23.24 16.14
N GLU A 69 1.36 22.53 17.12
CA GLU A 69 2.22 23.06 18.19
C GLU A 69 3.68 23.30 17.74
N ASP A 70 4.10 22.76 16.59
CA ASP A 70 5.46 22.92 16.07
C ASP A 70 5.65 24.26 15.34
N GLU A 71 6.87 24.78 15.28
CA GLU A 71 7.21 26.01 14.53
C GLU A 71 7.31 25.81 13.00
N VAL A 72 7.10 24.58 12.52
CA VAL A 72 7.36 24.15 11.15
C VAL A 72 6.05 23.77 10.44
N ALA A 73 5.99 23.93 9.11
CA ALA A 73 4.80 23.62 8.32
C ALA A 73 4.43 22.13 8.42
N GLY A 74 3.14 21.82 8.51
CA GLY A 74 2.65 20.46 8.72
C GLY A 74 1.15 20.36 8.50
N VAL A 75 0.36 20.23 9.57
CA VAL A 75 -1.12 20.13 9.53
C VAL A 75 -1.77 21.21 8.64
N ASP A 76 -1.57 22.49 8.95
CA ASP A 76 -2.28 23.59 8.27
C ASP A 76 -1.91 23.68 6.79
N ALA A 77 -0.61 23.52 6.50
CA ALA A 77 -0.10 23.50 5.14
C ALA A 77 -0.65 22.30 4.35
N THR A 78 -0.69 21.12 4.95
CA THR A 78 -1.24 19.91 4.32
C THR A 78 -2.73 20.09 4.01
N ARG A 79 -3.51 20.63 4.96
CA ARG A 79 -4.93 20.92 4.72
C ARG A 79 -5.15 21.95 3.62
N TYR A 80 -4.33 23.00 3.57
CA TYR A 80 -4.42 23.99 2.51
C TYR A 80 -4.22 23.34 1.13
N VAL A 81 -3.27 22.41 1.02
CA VAL A 81 -3.07 21.62 -0.20
C VAL A 81 -4.29 20.74 -0.53
N GLU A 82 -4.83 20.03 0.47
CA GLU A 82 -5.95 19.09 0.30
C GLU A 82 -7.27 19.78 -0.05
N GLU A 83 -7.60 20.86 0.66
CA GLU A 83 -8.96 21.39 0.73
C GLU A 83 -9.12 22.68 -0.07
N VAL A 84 -8.09 23.54 -0.09
CA VAL A 84 -8.13 24.83 -0.81
C VAL A 84 -7.58 24.67 -2.22
N LEU A 85 -6.39 24.10 -2.36
CA LEU A 85 -5.76 23.92 -3.67
C LEU A 85 -6.24 22.66 -4.40
N GLN A 86 -6.74 21.66 -3.66
CA GLN A 86 -7.20 20.37 -4.19
C GLN A 86 -6.15 19.69 -5.08
N LEU A 87 -4.88 19.74 -4.66
CA LEU A 87 -3.78 19.16 -5.43
C LEU A 87 -3.79 17.63 -5.36
N PRO A 88 -3.30 16.94 -6.40
CA PRO A 88 -3.16 15.48 -6.42
C PRO A 88 -2.01 15.02 -5.51
N ILE A 89 -2.30 14.82 -4.21
CA ILE A 89 -1.28 14.46 -3.22
C ILE A 89 -1.16 12.95 -2.96
N ILE A 90 0.08 12.52 -2.73
CA ILE A 90 0.45 11.19 -2.23
C ILE A 90 1.25 11.36 -0.94
N GLY A 91 0.99 10.51 0.05
CA GLY A 91 1.70 10.52 1.34
C GLY A 91 0.76 10.91 2.46
N ILE A 92 1.29 11.58 3.48
CA ILE A 92 0.53 11.85 4.70
C ILE A 92 -0.61 12.85 4.47
N SER A 93 -1.76 12.57 5.09
CA SER A 93 -2.92 13.48 5.07
C SER A 93 -2.98 14.37 6.30
N GLY A 94 -3.62 15.54 6.16
CA GLY A 94 -3.81 16.48 7.27
C GLY A 94 -4.63 15.87 8.40
N ARG A 95 -5.63 15.05 8.05
CA ARG A 95 -6.43 14.27 9.01
C ARG A 95 -5.58 13.36 9.88
N ILE A 96 -4.59 12.69 9.30
CA ILE A 96 -3.72 11.77 10.05
C ILE A 96 -2.70 12.54 10.90
N LEU A 97 -2.16 13.64 10.38
CA LEU A 97 -1.25 14.48 11.15
C LEU A 97 -1.89 14.98 12.44
N GLU A 98 -3.16 15.38 12.43
CA GLU A 98 -3.83 15.90 13.63
C GLU A 98 -4.15 14.86 14.71
N ARG A 99 -4.12 13.57 14.36
CA ARG A 99 -4.49 12.50 15.28
C ARG A 99 -3.48 12.40 16.40
N SER A 100 -3.97 12.43 17.64
CA SER A 100 -3.15 12.17 18.81
C SER A 100 -3.01 10.67 19.07
N LYS A 101 -1.95 10.30 19.78
CA LYS A 101 -1.77 8.95 20.33
C LYS A 101 -2.97 8.52 21.19
N THR A 102 -3.61 9.46 21.90
CA THR A 102 -4.84 9.21 22.69
C THR A 102 -6.02 8.79 21.82
N ALA A 103 -6.19 9.42 20.64
CA ALA A 103 -7.24 9.04 19.69
C ALA A 103 -7.01 7.61 19.16
N PHE A 104 -5.77 7.26 18.85
CA PHE A 104 -5.40 5.90 18.47
C PHE A 104 -5.70 4.88 19.58
N TYR A 105 -5.25 5.12 20.82
CA TYR A 105 -5.52 4.21 21.93
C TYR A 105 -7.01 4.05 22.23
N SER A 106 -7.78 5.14 22.14
CA SER A 106 -9.23 5.09 22.32
C SER A 106 -9.91 4.26 21.23
N ALA A 107 -9.49 4.42 19.97
CA ALA A 107 -9.96 3.61 18.87
C ALA A 107 -9.60 2.13 19.06
N ALA A 108 -8.38 1.84 19.48
CA ALA A 108 -7.90 0.47 19.72
C ALA A 108 -8.67 -0.22 20.85
N LYS A 109 -8.90 0.47 21.99
CA LYS A 109 -9.69 -0.05 23.11
C LYS A 109 -11.15 -0.31 22.70
N ARG A 110 -11.74 0.57 21.88
CA ARG A 110 -13.11 0.41 21.37
C ARG A 110 -13.25 -0.81 20.45
N VAL A 111 -12.26 -1.06 19.60
CA VAL A 111 -12.27 -2.19 18.64
C VAL A 111 -11.72 -3.49 19.27
N GLY A 112 -11.03 -3.38 20.41
CA GLY A 112 -10.36 -4.49 21.09
C GLY A 112 -9.03 -4.91 20.47
N LYS A 113 -8.52 -4.16 19.50
CA LYS A 113 -7.24 -4.40 18.81
C LYS A 113 -6.70 -3.11 18.16
N PRO A 114 -5.39 -2.99 17.91
CA PRO A 114 -4.35 -3.86 18.47
C PRO A 114 -4.27 -3.69 20.01
N PRO A 115 -3.56 -4.57 20.73
CA PRO A 115 -3.28 -4.34 22.15
C PRO A 115 -2.53 -3.01 22.32
N VAL A 116 -3.01 -2.17 23.23
CA VAL A 116 -2.43 -0.86 23.55
C VAL A 116 -2.21 -0.77 25.07
N PRO A 117 -1.36 0.15 25.54
CA PRO A 117 -1.05 0.27 26.96
C PRO A 117 -2.29 0.50 27.85
N GLY A 118 -2.24 -0.08 29.05
CA GLY A 118 -3.19 0.22 30.12
C GLY A 118 -2.96 1.62 30.72
N VAL A 119 -3.76 1.99 31.73
CA VAL A 119 -3.67 3.30 32.40
C VAL A 119 -3.76 3.18 33.93
N GLU A 120 -3.95 1.98 34.46
CA GLU A 120 -4.33 1.76 35.84
C GLU A 120 -3.10 1.60 36.74
N LYS A 121 -2.15 0.76 36.31
CA LYS A 121 -1.04 0.29 37.15
C LYS A 121 0.22 1.14 37.01
N PHE A 122 1.03 1.15 38.05
CA PHE A 122 2.41 1.65 38.02
C PHE A 122 3.39 0.50 37.68
N PRO A 123 4.56 0.78 37.08
CA PRO A 123 5.03 2.10 36.66
C PRO A 123 4.24 2.68 35.48
N LYS A 124 4.15 4.00 35.40
CA LYS A 124 3.49 4.75 34.31
C LYS A 124 4.51 5.59 33.58
N ILE A 125 4.30 5.82 32.29
CA ILE A 125 5.09 6.75 31.48
C ILE A 125 4.25 7.96 31.07
N VAL A 126 4.82 9.16 31.25
CA VAL A 126 4.25 10.45 30.85
C VAL A 126 4.95 10.94 29.59
N LYS A 127 4.18 11.24 28.55
CA LYS A 127 4.71 11.74 27.28
C LYS A 127 3.72 12.67 26.57
N PRO A 128 4.17 13.50 25.62
CA PRO A 128 3.27 14.25 24.77
C PRO A 128 2.29 13.34 24.00
N ALA A 129 1.03 13.78 23.86
CA ALA A 129 0.02 13.08 23.07
C ALA A 129 0.23 13.27 21.55
N ARG A 130 0.89 14.37 21.19
CA ARG A 130 1.31 14.76 19.84
C ARG A 130 2.80 15.05 19.85
N GLY A 131 3.46 14.89 18.70
CA GLY A 131 4.90 15.05 18.57
C GLY A 131 5.60 13.74 18.22
N CYS A 132 6.83 13.87 17.73
CA CYS A 132 7.62 12.80 17.13
C CYS A 132 9.01 12.69 17.78
N GLY A 133 9.67 11.54 17.61
CA GLY A 133 11.10 11.38 17.91
C GLY A 133 11.46 11.38 19.40
N SER A 134 10.53 11.00 20.27
CA SER A 134 10.72 10.96 21.73
C SER A 134 11.08 12.31 22.35
N GLN A 135 10.69 13.42 21.72
CA GLN A 135 10.84 14.76 22.30
C GLN A 135 10.17 14.81 23.68
N PHE A 136 10.86 15.44 24.63
CA PHE A 136 10.47 15.58 26.04
C PHE A 136 10.41 14.28 26.86
N ILE A 137 10.75 13.13 26.29
CA ILE A 137 10.84 11.86 27.01
C ILE A 137 12.25 11.68 27.59
N THR A 138 12.34 11.52 28.90
CA THR A 138 13.59 11.29 29.65
C THR A 138 13.40 10.17 30.66
N SER A 139 14.45 9.83 31.42
CA SER A 139 14.36 8.90 32.54
C SER A 139 13.25 9.21 33.55
N LYS A 140 13.02 10.51 33.80
CA LYS A 140 11.97 11.00 34.70
C LYS A 140 10.55 10.84 34.15
N SER A 141 10.41 10.48 32.88
CA SER A 141 9.11 10.24 32.28
C SER A 141 8.48 8.94 32.78
N VAL A 142 9.27 8.00 33.31
CA VAL A 142 8.78 6.78 33.95
C VAL A 142 8.62 7.05 35.44
N CYS A 143 7.39 6.98 35.92
CA CYS A 143 6.98 7.27 37.29
C CYS A 143 6.55 5.97 37.98
N HIS A 144 7.00 5.75 39.20
CA HIS A 144 6.68 4.58 40.03
C HIS A 144 5.65 4.89 41.12
N SER A 145 5.35 6.16 41.39
CA SER A 145 4.34 6.60 42.34
C SER A 145 3.48 7.74 41.80
N GLN A 146 2.39 8.06 42.50
CA GLN A 146 1.51 9.17 42.15
C GLN A 146 2.21 10.52 42.27
N GLU A 147 3.07 10.68 43.28
CA GLU A 147 3.83 11.92 43.49
C GLU A 147 4.82 12.18 42.34
N GLU A 148 5.51 11.14 41.87
CA GLU A 148 6.40 11.24 40.71
C GLU A 148 5.61 11.57 39.44
N LEU A 149 4.43 10.95 39.27
CA LEU A 149 3.54 11.20 38.14
C LEU A 149 3.06 12.65 38.10
N ASP A 150 2.58 13.18 39.23
CA ASP A 150 2.09 14.56 39.32
C ASP A 150 3.22 15.57 39.02
N ALA A 151 4.43 15.30 39.51
CA ALA A 151 5.61 16.12 39.23
C ALA A 151 6.00 16.08 37.74
N ALA A 152 6.02 14.90 37.12
CA ALA A 152 6.33 14.74 35.70
C ALA A 152 5.30 15.43 34.79
N ILE A 153 4.01 15.36 35.14
CA ILE A 153 2.95 16.06 34.41
C ILE A 153 3.12 17.58 34.52
N ALA A 154 3.45 18.10 35.70
CA ALA A 154 3.69 19.54 35.89
C ALA A 154 4.89 20.02 35.07
N GLU A 155 6.01 19.28 35.12
CA GLU A 155 7.22 19.59 34.35
C GLU A 155 6.94 19.53 32.83
N LEU A 156 6.22 18.51 32.35
CA LEU A 156 5.89 18.39 30.94
C LEU A 156 4.94 19.51 30.48
N ASN A 157 3.95 19.88 31.30
CA ASN A 157 3.05 20.99 30.98
C ASN A 157 3.80 22.31 30.80
N GLU A 158 4.80 22.60 31.64
CA GLU A 158 5.64 23.80 31.50
C GLU A 158 6.43 23.76 30.18
N LYS A 159 7.01 22.61 29.85
CA LYS A 159 7.76 22.42 28.59
C LYS A 159 6.89 22.55 27.33
N LEU A 160 5.63 22.13 27.40
CA LEU A 160 4.68 22.22 26.29
C LEU A 160 4.04 23.61 26.14
N ALA A 161 4.16 24.49 27.14
CA ALA A 161 3.53 25.81 27.12
C ALA A 161 3.87 26.69 25.89
N PRO A 162 5.13 26.73 25.38
CA PRO A 162 5.44 27.45 24.16
C PRO A 162 4.69 26.92 22.93
N GLY A 163 4.66 25.59 22.74
CA GLY A 163 3.94 24.95 21.64
C GLY A 163 2.42 25.19 21.71
N LYS A 164 1.85 25.17 22.93
CA LYS A 164 0.44 25.54 23.16
C LYS A 164 0.16 26.98 22.71
N ALA A 165 1.07 27.91 22.97
CA ALA A 165 0.92 29.30 22.54
C ALA A 165 0.96 29.43 21.00
N ILE A 166 1.84 28.68 20.32
CA ILE A 166 1.93 28.64 18.86
C ILE A 166 0.62 28.14 18.25
N ALA A 167 0.12 26.98 18.72
CA ALA A 167 -1.13 26.40 18.21
C ALA A 167 -2.33 27.34 18.39
N ASN A 168 -2.43 27.98 19.57
CA ASN A 168 -3.50 28.94 19.86
C ASN A 168 -3.40 30.23 19.03
N GLY A 169 -2.19 30.76 18.86
CA GLY A 169 -1.94 31.96 18.05
C GLY A 169 -2.28 31.75 16.58
N HIS A 170 -1.96 30.58 16.02
CA HIS A 170 -2.26 30.25 14.62
C HIS A 170 -3.75 30.04 14.38
N LYS A 171 -4.46 29.40 15.32
CA LYS A 171 -5.92 29.22 15.27
C LYS A 171 -6.67 30.56 15.16
N ALA A 172 -6.22 31.59 15.88
CA ALA A 172 -6.80 32.93 15.82
C ALA A 172 -6.58 33.64 14.47
N LEU A 173 -5.48 33.33 13.77
CA LEU A 173 -5.20 33.86 12.43
C LEU A 173 -6.09 33.21 11.36
N ILE A 174 -6.27 31.89 11.44
CA ILE A 174 -7.11 31.13 10.48
C ILE A 174 -8.58 31.54 10.60
N SER A 175 -9.11 31.69 11.83
CA SER A 175 -10.50 32.11 12.05
C SER A 175 -10.88 33.46 11.44
N ASN A 176 -9.88 34.30 11.11
CA ASN A 176 -10.08 35.60 10.48
C ASN A 176 -10.04 35.58 8.94
N GLY A 177 -9.77 34.43 8.31
CA GLY A 177 -9.64 34.32 6.85
C GLY A 177 -10.30 33.08 6.22
N LEU A 178 -10.48 31.99 6.97
CA LEU A 178 -11.16 30.77 6.53
C LEU A 178 -11.93 30.19 7.74
N ALA A 179 -13.25 30.06 7.63
CA ALA A 179 -14.11 29.53 8.69
C ALA A 179 -13.91 28.02 8.86
N TYR A 180 -12.84 27.61 9.54
CA TYR A 180 -12.61 26.22 9.92
C TYR A 180 -13.26 25.91 11.25
N ASN A 181 -14.42 25.25 11.20
CA ASN A 181 -15.17 24.77 12.35
C ASN A 181 -14.63 23.42 12.84
N HIS A 182 -13.39 23.37 13.32
CA HIS A 182 -12.97 22.27 14.18
C HIS A 182 -12.24 22.82 15.41
N ASP A 183 -12.83 22.55 16.57
CA ASP A 183 -12.27 22.84 17.87
C ASP A 183 -11.47 21.61 18.32
N PRO A 184 -10.15 21.52 18.12
CA PRO A 184 -9.38 20.54 18.86
C PRO A 184 -9.36 21.01 20.32
N GLU A 185 -10.06 20.27 21.19
CA GLU A 185 -10.04 20.53 22.64
C GLU A 185 -8.58 20.59 23.14
N PRO A 186 -8.13 21.73 23.72
CA PRO A 186 -6.74 21.91 24.15
C PRO A 186 -6.31 21.11 25.39
N GLN A 187 -7.12 20.18 25.90
CA GLN A 187 -6.92 19.55 27.21
C GLN A 187 -6.22 18.18 27.20
N ASN A 188 -5.88 17.62 26.03
CA ASN A 188 -5.45 16.23 25.92
C ASN A 188 -4.08 16.05 25.24
N ASP A 189 -3.14 16.97 25.49
CA ASP A 189 -1.81 16.99 24.87
C ASP A 189 -0.72 16.25 25.66
N ILE A 190 -1.09 15.68 26.82
CA ILE A 190 -0.25 14.78 27.63
C ILE A 190 -0.93 13.42 27.75
N ILE A 191 -0.14 12.36 27.61
CA ILE A 191 -0.55 10.97 27.82
C ILE A 191 0.11 10.42 29.07
N VAL A 192 -0.72 9.77 29.87
CA VAL A 192 -0.30 8.89 30.96
C VAL A 192 -0.74 7.48 30.61
N GLN A 193 0.20 6.55 30.58
CA GLN A 193 -0.06 5.15 30.28
C GLN A 193 0.81 4.25 31.14
N GLU A 194 0.44 2.99 31.28
CA GLU A 194 1.30 1.96 31.85
C GLU A 194 2.62 1.90 31.06
N TYR A 195 3.74 1.91 31.79
CA TYR A 195 5.04 1.62 31.22
C TYR A 195 5.13 0.11 31.00
N VAL A 196 5.42 -0.26 29.75
CA VAL A 196 5.63 -1.67 29.38
C VAL A 196 7.13 -1.88 29.34
N GLU A 197 7.61 -2.83 30.15
CA GLU A 197 9.02 -3.25 30.16
C GLU A 197 9.24 -4.36 29.13
N GLY A 198 10.42 -4.39 28.50
CA GLY A 198 10.71 -5.29 27.38
C GLY A 198 11.56 -4.67 26.28
N SER A 199 11.43 -5.24 25.07
CA SER A 199 12.20 -4.83 23.88
C SER A 199 11.34 -4.03 22.90
N ASP A 200 11.95 -3.03 22.27
CA ASP A 200 11.30 -2.19 21.27
C ASP A 200 11.51 -2.75 19.87
N TYR A 201 10.39 -2.83 19.15
CA TYR A 201 10.27 -3.26 17.78
C TYR A 201 9.58 -2.16 16.97
N CYS A 202 9.90 -2.08 15.69
CA CYS A 202 9.14 -1.29 14.73
C CYS A 202 8.77 -2.15 13.52
N CYS A 203 7.78 -1.72 12.76
CA CYS A 203 7.28 -2.47 11.62
C CYS A 203 6.68 -1.50 10.59
N VAL A 204 7.42 -1.32 9.48
CA VAL A 204 6.94 -0.56 8.33
C VAL A 204 5.75 -1.29 7.72
N VAL A 205 4.65 -0.57 7.53
CA VAL A 205 3.44 -1.04 6.86
C VAL A 205 3.27 -0.25 5.56
N VAL A 206 3.21 -0.96 4.44
CA VAL A 206 2.96 -0.39 3.11
C VAL A 206 1.52 -0.67 2.71
N GLU A 207 0.83 0.33 2.19
CA GLU A 207 -0.51 0.18 1.64
C GLU A 207 -0.43 -0.33 0.19
N MET A 208 -1.11 -1.44 -0.11
CA MET A 208 -1.27 -1.96 -1.46
C MET A 208 -2.76 -2.07 -1.79
N GLY A 209 -3.26 -1.20 -2.67
CA GLY A 209 -4.69 -0.97 -2.83
C GLY A 209 -5.29 -0.41 -1.54
N ASN A 210 -6.03 -1.25 -0.82
CA ASN A 210 -6.55 -0.95 0.54
C ASN A 210 -6.04 -1.96 1.58
N THR A 211 -5.05 -2.79 1.22
CA THR A 211 -4.51 -3.84 2.09
C THR A 211 -3.20 -3.37 2.71
N PRO A 212 -3.06 -3.34 4.04
CA PRO A 212 -1.79 -3.09 4.70
C PRO A 212 -0.90 -4.33 4.61
N VAL A 213 0.32 -4.12 4.13
CA VAL A 213 1.40 -5.10 4.09
C VAL A 213 2.44 -4.70 5.11
N ALA A 214 2.39 -5.33 6.28
CA ALA A 214 3.44 -5.21 7.29
C ALA A 214 4.72 -5.92 6.79
N LEU A 215 5.82 -5.19 6.69
CA LEU A 215 7.14 -5.72 6.34
C LEU A 215 7.76 -6.45 7.55
N PRO A 216 8.90 -7.15 7.40
CA PRO A 216 9.57 -7.78 8.53
C PRO A 216 9.81 -6.78 9.67
N PRO A 217 9.49 -7.13 10.94
CA PRO A 217 9.77 -6.26 12.06
C PRO A 217 11.25 -6.01 12.19
N MET A 218 11.61 -4.83 12.68
CA MET A 218 12.95 -4.53 13.16
C MET A 218 12.93 -4.49 14.68
N VAL A 219 14.07 -4.76 15.29
CA VAL A 219 14.28 -4.72 16.75
C VAL A 219 15.38 -3.71 17.06
N TRP A 220 15.17 -2.91 18.10
CA TRP A 220 16.16 -1.98 18.61
C TRP A 220 17.21 -2.70 19.46
N ARG A 221 18.49 -2.42 19.16
CA ARG A 221 19.64 -2.81 19.97
C ARG A 221 20.16 -1.61 20.72
N TYR A 222 19.99 -1.64 22.03
CA TYR A 222 20.48 -0.62 22.95
C TYR A 222 21.99 -0.69 23.13
N ALA A 223 22.62 0.45 23.45
CA ALA A 223 24.01 0.46 23.91
C ALA A 223 24.11 -0.25 25.26
N GLU A 224 25.16 -1.05 25.50
CA GLU A 224 25.36 -1.80 26.76
C GLU A 224 25.33 -0.90 28.02
N ALA A 225 25.70 0.37 27.87
CA ALA A 225 25.73 1.37 28.94
C ALA A 225 24.37 2.04 29.22
N ALA A 226 23.32 1.75 28.44
CA ALA A 226 22.00 2.31 28.66
C ALA A 226 21.40 1.72 29.94
N LYS A 227 21.24 2.56 30.97
CA LYS A 227 20.58 2.17 32.23
C LYS A 227 19.09 1.92 32.06
N GLU A 228 18.49 2.50 31.02
CA GLU A 228 17.08 2.42 30.69
C GLU A 228 16.89 1.69 29.37
N GLN A 229 15.97 0.73 29.33
CA GLN A 229 15.62 -0.05 28.14
C GLN A 229 14.33 0.48 27.50
N PHE A 230 14.30 1.77 27.17
CA PHE A 230 13.26 2.36 26.34
C PHE A 230 13.82 3.48 25.46
N LEU A 231 13.14 3.76 24.34
CA LEU A 231 13.59 4.73 23.33
C LEU A 231 13.38 6.19 23.75
N SER A 232 14.15 6.65 24.74
CA SER A 232 14.31 8.08 25.00
C SER A 232 15.05 8.76 23.84
N ARG A 233 15.02 10.10 23.79
CA ARG A 233 15.72 10.87 22.75
C ARG A 233 17.22 10.51 22.71
N ASP A 234 17.87 10.50 23.87
CA ASP A 234 19.32 10.23 23.97
C ASP A 234 19.67 8.83 23.49
N VAL A 235 18.80 7.86 23.74
CA VAL A 235 18.99 6.47 23.31
C VAL A 235 18.79 6.33 21.81
N LYS A 236 17.70 6.89 21.26
CA LYS A 236 17.35 6.78 19.84
C LYS A 236 18.43 7.34 18.90
N TRP A 237 19.08 8.43 19.33
CA TRP A 237 20.11 9.12 18.56
C TRP A 237 21.54 8.79 19.01
N HIS A 238 21.71 7.79 19.88
CA HIS A 238 23.02 7.35 20.32
C HIS A 238 23.75 6.62 19.17
N PRO A 239 25.04 6.90 18.88
CA PRO A 239 25.76 6.27 17.76
C PRO A 239 25.87 4.73 17.81
N ALA A 240 25.77 4.15 19.01
CA ALA A 240 25.80 2.70 19.21
C ALA A 240 24.41 2.02 19.20
N ALA A 241 23.33 2.80 19.27
CA ALA A 241 21.98 2.27 19.11
C ALA A 241 21.74 1.97 17.62
N ARG A 242 21.11 0.84 17.34
CA ARG A 242 20.82 0.44 15.95
C ARG A 242 19.56 -0.39 15.86
N GLU A 243 18.88 -0.29 14.72
CA GLU A 243 17.80 -1.18 14.35
C GLU A 243 18.37 -2.35 13.53
N GLU A 244 17.90 -3.56 13.81
CA GLU A 244 18.25 -4.76 13.06
C GLU A 244 16.96 -5.46 12.65
N VAL A 245 16.93 -6.09 11.47
CA VAL A 245 15.79 -6.92 11.06
C VAL A 245 15.64 -8.08 12.03
N PHE A 246 14.45 -8.25 12.59
CA PHE A 246 14.14 -9.38 13.47
C PHE A 246 13.88 -10.63 12.62
N PRO A 247 14.77 -11.64 12.67
CA PRO A 247 14.63 -12.81 11.82
C PRO A 247 13.50 -13.71 12.34
N ARG A 248 12.63 -14.14 11.43
CA ARG A 248 11.48 -15.00 11.71
C ARG A 248 11.94 -16.37 12.20
N SER A 249 13.07 -16.86 11.69
CA SER A 249 13.70 -18.12 12.15
C SER A 249 14.06 -18.13 13.63
N SER A 250 14.24 -16.96 14.26
CA SER A 250 14.47 -16.88 15.71
C SER A 250 13.20 -17.06 16.54
N ASN A 251 12.07 -16.51 16.10
CA ASN A 251 10.77 -16.73 16.75
C ASN A 251 9.62 -16.46 15.77
N PRO A 252 9.13 -17.49 15.05
CA PRO A 252 8.17 -17.29 13.98
C PRO A 252 6.81 -16.82 14.47
N ASN A 253 6.37 -17.30 15.63
CA ASN A 253 5.11 -16.89 16.24
C ASN A 253 5.12 -15.41 16.63
N LEU A 254 6.19 -14.94 17.29
CA LEU A 254 6.31 -13.55 17.68
C LEU A 254 6.39 -12.64 16.45
N PHE A 255 7.20 -13.01 15.46
CA PHE A 255 7.32 -12.28 14.20
C PHE A 255 5.95 -12.06 13.53
N ASP A 256 5.16 -13.11 13.39
CA ASP A 256 3.84 -13.03 12.76
C ASP A 256 2.87 -12.19 13.58
N ARG A 257 2.87 -12.33 14.90
CA ARG A 257 1.99 -11.56 15.79
C ARG A 257 2.33 -10.07 15.79
N ILE A 258 3.61 -9.70 15.69
CA ILE A 258 4.04 -8.29 15.55
C ILE A 258 3.48 -7.70 14.25
N ARG A 259 3.65 -8.41 13.13
CA ARG A 259 3.13 -7.97 11.82
C ARG A 259 1.60 -7.85 11.79
N GLN A 260 0.90 -8.79 12.43
CA GLN A 260 -0.56 -8.72 12.59
C GLN A 260 -0.98 -7.51 13.43
N ALA A 261 -0.27 -7.23 14.52
CA ALA A 261 -0.53 -6.05 15.35
C ALA A 261 -0.29 -4.75 14.57
N ALA A 262 0.77 -4.69 13.76
CA ALA A 262 1.08 -3.54 12.90
C ALA A 262 -0.01 -3.31 11.83
N ALA A 263 -0.46 -4.37 11.15
CA ALA A 263 -1.56 -4.28 10.19
C ALA A 263 -2.88 -3.84 10.87
N ALA A 264 -3.16 -4.32 12.08
CA ALA A 264 -4.33 -3.86 12.85
C ALA A 264 -4.20 -2.40 13.28
N ALA A 265 -2.98 -1.95 13.64
CA ALA A 265 -2.70 -0.57 13.98
C ALA A 265 -2.94 0.38 12.79
N PHE A 266 -2.52 -0.02 11.59
CA PHE A 266 -2.78 0.72 10.35
C PHE A 266 -4.28 1.02 10.16
N TYR A 267 -5.13 0.00 10.27
CA TYR A 267 -6.58 0.18 10.15
C TYR A 267 -7.16 1.02 11.29
N THR A 268 -6.74 0.74 12.52
CA THR A 268 -7.26 1.41 13.73
C THR A 268 -6.88 2.89 13.76
N ASN A 269 -5.73 3.25 13.18
CA ASN A 269 -5.30 4.64 13.03
C ASN A 269 -5.82 5.30 11.73
N GLU A 270 -6.63 4.60 10.93
CA GLU A 270 -7.23 5.10 9.68
C GLU A 270 -6.22 5.55 8.62
N MET A 271 -5.08 4.85 8.55
CA MET A 271 -3.96 5.17 7.64
C MET A 271 -4.27 4.97 6.15
N SER A 272 -5.45 4.47 5.79
CA SER A 272 -5.79 4.27 4.38
C SER A 272 -5.76 5.59 3.63
N GLY A 273 -5.12 5.61 2.46
CA GLY A 273 -4.83 6.85 1.75
C GLY A 273 -3.38 7.31 1.87
N CYS A 274 -2.67 6.93 2.93
CA CYS A 274 -1.38 7.54 3.30
C CYS A 274 -0.15 6.82 2.75
N SER A 275 -0.34 5.76 1.95
CA SER A 275 0.71 4.94 1.32
C SER A 275 1.55 4.08 2.27
N TRP A 276 1.95 4.59 3.44
CA TRP A 276 2.74 3.83 4.41
C TRP A 276 2.62 4.41 5.83
N CYS A 277 3.10 3.65 6.81
CA CYS A 277 3.45 4.12 8.15
C CYS A 277 4.51 3.20 8.76
N ASP A 278 5.03 3.58 9.92
CA ASP A 278 5.79 2.67 10.79
C ASP A 278 5.04 2.52 12.11
N VAL A 279 5.07 1.33 12.69
CA VAL A 279 4.32 0.99 13.90
C VAL A 279 5.31 0.60 14.99
N ASP A 280 5.39 1.43 16.03
CA ASP A 280 6.23 1.19 17.19
C ASP A 280 5.53 0.24 18.15
N ILE A 281 6.23 -0.82 18.53
CA ILE A 281 5.70 -1.97 19.26
C ILE A 281 6.65 -2.33 20.38
N HIS A 282 6.11 -2.48 21.58
CA HIS A 282 6.86 -2.99 22.72
C HIS A 282 6.48 -4.45 22.98
N VAL A 283 7.49 -5.29 23.20
CA VAL A 283 7.32 -6.71 23.49
C VAL A 283 7.87 -7.00 24.88
N GLY A 284 6.97 -7.22 25.83
CA GLY A 284 7.32 -7.59 27.20
C GLY A 284 7.51 -9.08 27.40
N ASP A 285 7.73 -9.45 28.67
CA ASP A 285 7.94 -10.84 29.09
C ASP A 285 6.88 -11.80 28.55
N GLY A 286 7.33 -12.99 28.13
CA GLY A 286 6.45 -14.01 27.55
C GLY A 286 5.92 -13.67 26.14
N GLY A 287 6.42 -12.61 25.49
CA GLY A 287 6.00 -12.22 24.15
C GLY A 287 4.65 -11.50 24.11
N VAL A 288 4.36 -10.72 25.16
CA VAL A 288 3.18 -9.85 25.21
C VAL A 288 3.44 -8.62 24.37
N ILE A 289 2.63 -8.43 23.33
CA ILE A 289 2.76 -7.34 22.37
C ILE A 289 1.88 -6.17 22.81
N THR A 290 2.46 -4.96 22.79
CA THR A 290 1.73 -3.70 23.00
C THR A 290 2.12 -2.70 21.91
N VAL A 291 1.16 -2.20 21.14
CA VAL A 291 1.41 -1.15 20.13
C VAL A 291 1.47 0.20 20.82
N ILE A 292 2.60 0.88 20.66
CA ILE A 292 2.91 2.14 21.34
C ILE A 292 2.53 3.32 20.46
N GLU A 293 2.80 3.28 19.17
CA GLU A 293 2.58 4.41 18.27
C GLU A 293 2.42 3.95 16.83
N VAL A 294 1.71 4.74 16.04
CA VAL A 294 1.74 4.68 14.59
C VAL A 294 2.39 5.98 14.12
N ASN A 295 3.61 5.89 13.61
CA ASN A 295 4.31 7.02 13.00
C ASN A 295 3.92 7.09 11.52
N PRO A 296 3.15 8.09 11.10
CA PRO A 296 2.70 8.21 9.71
C PRO A 296 3.81 8.73 8.77
N MET A 297 4.95 9.20 9.30
CA MET A 297 6.09 9.67 8.51
C MET A 297 7.40 9.01 8.99
N PRO A 298 7.61 7.73 8.72
CA PRO A 298 8.91 7.11 8.93
C PRO A 298 9.98 7.73 8.01
N LEU A 299 11.26 7.51 8.37
CA LEU A 299 12.42 7.98 7.60
C LEU A 299 12.64 7.13 6.34
N ILE A 300 11.64 7.09 5.46
CA ILE A 300 11.69 6.43 4.15
C ILE A 300 12.17 7.44 3.10
N PHE A 301 13.01 7.00 2.16
CA PHE A 301 13.72 7.81 1.18
C PHE A 301 14.69 8.83 1.81
N GLN A 302 15.01 8.68 3.10
CA GLN A 302 15.75 9.70 3.83
C GLN A 302 17.20 9.75 3.35
N VAL A 303 17.70 10.94 3.06
CA VAL A 303 19.14 11.12 2.78
C VAL A 303 19.93 10.92 4.08
N GLY A 304 20.85 9.96 4.06
CA GLY A 304 21.73 9.64 5.20
C GLY A 304 21.24 8.45 6.02
N ASN A 305 20.22 8.64 6.87
CA ASN A 305 19.67 7.56 7.71
C ASN A 305 18.82 6.59 6.86
N GLN A 306 19.19 5.31 6.83
CA GLN A 306 18.54 4.29 5.99
C GLN A 306 17.83 3.19 6.80
N SER A 307 17.47 3.45 8.05
CA SER A 307 16.97 2.39 8.92
C SER A 307 15.65 1.80 8.41
N ALA A 308 14.62 2.63 8.19
CA ALA A 308 13.37 2.20 7.56
C ALA A 308 13.55 1.80 6.08
N ASP A 309 14.50 2.41 5.37
CA ASP A 309 14.81 2.06 3.98
C ASP A 309 15.38 0.64 3.83
N THR A 310 16.00 0.09 4.88
CA THR A 310 16.57 -1.27 4.86
C THR A 310 15.50 -2.32 4.62
N VAL A 311 14.37 -2.25 5.34
CA VAL A 311 13.29 -3.24 5.15
C VAL A 311 12.61 -3.10 3.79
N ILE A 312 12.55 -1.90 3.22
CA ILE A 312 12.00 -1.67 1.88
C ILE A 312 12.93 -2.24 0.82
N ARG A 313 14.22 -1.88 0.87
CA ARG A 313 15.24 -2.35 -0.09
C ARG A 313 15.32 -3.86 -0.13
N ASP A 314 15.36 -4.48 1.05
CA ASP A 314 15.72 -5.89 1.18
C ASP A 314 14.49 -6.81 1.18
N PHE A 315 13.29 -6.30 1.51
CA PHE A 315 12.11 -7.15 1.68
C PHE A 315 10.84 -6.70 0.94
N PHE A 316 10.72 -5.45 0.48
CA PHE A 316 9.60 -5.11 -0.40
C PHE A 316 9.94 -5.52 -1.84
N PRO A 317 9.17 -6.42 -2.49
CA PRO A 317 9.54 -6.87 -3.83
C PRO A 317 9.57 -5.72 -4.84
N GLY A 318 10.72 -5.54 -5.51
CA GLY A 318 10.99 -4.41 -6.40
C GLY A 318 11.49 -3.14 -5.68
N GLY A 319 11.70 -3.21 -4.36
CA GLY A 319 12.34 -2.17 -3.54
C GLY A 319 11.64 -0.81 -3.59
N HIS A 320 12.44 0.24 -3.41
CA HIS A 320 11.97 1.64 -3.39
C HIS A 320 11.26 2.09 -4.66
N GLN A 321 11.73 1.65 -5.83
CA GLN A 321 11.10 1.98 -7.10
C GLN A 321 9.68 1.40 -7.17
N ALA A 322 9.51 0.14 -6.78
CA ALA A 322 8.19 -0.47 -6.74
C ALA A 322 7.30 0.16 -5.66
N LEU A 323 7.86 0.62 -4.52
CA LEU A 323 7.11 1.36 -3.51
C LEU A 323 6.55 2.68 -4.06
N LEU A 324 7.39 3.47 -4.74
CA LEU A 324 7.00 4.71 -5.42
C LEU A 324 5.90 4.46 -6.46
N ASN A 325 6.12 3.48 -7.33
CA ASN A 325 5.14 3.11 -8.35
C ASN A 325 3.84 2.58 -7.75
N GLY A 326 3.91 1.80 -6.68
CA GLY A 326 2.75 1.31 -5.94
C GLY A 326 1.93 2.44 -5.33
N ALA A 327 2.58 3.44 -4.74
CA ALA A 327 1.91 4.63 -4.18
C ALA A 327 1.19 5.44 -5.28
N ILE A 328 1.85 5.65 -6.42
CA ILE A 328 1.25 6.31 -7.60
C ILE A 328 0.07 5.49 -8.15
N ALA A 329 0.22 4.17 -8.26
CA ALA A 329 -0.85 3.29 -8.72
C ALA A 329 -2.06 3.35 -7.77
N ASN A 330 -1.84 3.29 -6.45
CA ASN A 330 -2.90 3.42 -5.45
C ASN A 330 -3.65 4.75 -5.58
N TYR A 331 -2.93 5.85 -5.77
CA TYR A 331 -3.52 7.17 -6.00
C TYR A 331 -4.45 7.14 -7.22
N PHE A 332 -3.96 6.71 -8.38
CA PHE A 332 -4.78 6.68 -9.59
C PHE A 332 -5.95 5.69 -9.49
N LEU A 333 -5.78 4.55 -8.80
CA LEU A 333 -6.87 3.60 -8.60
C LEU A 333 -8.02 4.18 -7.75
N ARG A 334 -7.73 5.12 -6.85
CA ARG A 334 -8.74 5.81 -6.03
C ARG A 334 -9.35 7.03 -6.72
N HIS A 335 -8.52 7.85 -7.36
CA HIS A 335 -8.91 9.19 -7.82
C HIS A 335 -9.16 9.30 -9.33
N ALA A 336 -8.53 8.44 -10.14
CA ALA A 336 -8.69 8.43 -11.58
C ALA A 336 -8.82 7.00 -12.12
N PRO A 337 -9.80 6.22 -11.63
CA PRO A 337 -9.92 4.83 -12.04
C PRO A 337 -10.17 4.77 -13.55
N ARG A 338 -9.38 3.95 -14.25
CA ARG A 338 -9.52 3.68 -15.70
C ARG A 338 -10.74 2.79 -16.01
N PHE A 339 -11.85 2.99 -15.29
CA PHE A 339 -13.00 2.10 -15.30
C PHE A 339 -13.61 1.97 -16.69
N GLU A 340 -13.79 3.08 -17.41
CA GLU A 340 -14.32 3.06 -18.78
C GLU A 340 -13.42 2.25 -19.72
N THR A 341 -12.10 2.45 -19.67
CA THR A 341 -11.15 1.68 -20.47
C THR A 341 -11.23 0.19 -20.15
N VAL A 342 -11.22 -0.18 -18.87
CA VAL A 342 -11.34 -1.58 -18.43
C VAL A 342 -12.65 -2.20 -18.92
N GLN A 343 -13.78 -1.48 -18.81
CA GLN A 343 -15.07 -1.95 -19.30
C GLN A 343 -15.07 -2.15 -20.82
N ARG A 344 -14.45 -1.25 -21.58
CA ARG A 344 -14.35 -1.38 -23.05
C ARG A 344 -13.45 -2.53 -23.47
N VAL A 345 -12.35 -2.78 -22.75
CA VAL A 345 -11.51 -3.97 -22.95
C VAL A 345 -12.35 -5.22 -22.65
N ALA A 346 -13.02 -5.28 -21.49
CA ALA A 346 -13.88 -6.40 -21.11
C ALA A 346 -14.99 -6.66 -22.16
N ALA A 347 -15.67 -5.63 -22.63
CA ALA A 347 -16.67 -5.72 -23.69
C ALA A 347 -16.10 -6.25 -25.02
N THR A 348 -14.84 -5.92 -25.30
CA THR A 348 -14.16 -6.44 -26.50
C THR A 348 -13.95 -7.94 -26.34
N TYR A 349 -13.38 -8.41 -25.23
CA TYR A 349 -13.24 -9.83 -24.91
C TYR A 349 -14.60 -10.56 -24.84
N ASP A 350 -15.64 -9.93 -24.29
CA ASP A 350 -16.99 -10.50 -24.27
C ASP A 350 -17.51 -10.79 -25.69
N SER A 351 -17.25 -9.90 -26.64
CA SER A 351 -17.73 -10.04 -28.02
C SER A 351 -17.08 -11.18 -28.82
N PHE A 352 -15.92 -11.69 -28.38
CA PHE A 352 -15.22 -12.79 -29.06
C PHE A 352 -15.02 -14.04 -28.22
N ALA A 353 -15.53 -14.09 -26.98
CA ALA A 353 -15.33 -15.20 -26.05
C ALA A 353 -15.62 -16.59 -26.66
N ALA A 354 -16.75 -16.74 -27.34
CA ALA A 354 -17.14 -18.02 -27.97
C ALA A 354 -16.19 -18.47 -29.10
N ALA A 355 -15.49 -17.54 -29.75
CA ALA A 355 -14.56 -17.82 -30.85
C ALA A 355 -13.09 -17.82 -30.42
N TYR A 356 -12.79 -17.45 -29.16
CA TYR A 356 -11.44 -17.23 -28.69
C TYR A 356 -10.55 -18.47 -28.83
N ASP A 357 -11.02 -19.60 -28.31
CA ASP A 357 -10.30 -20.87 -28.36
C ASP A 357 -10.01 -21.30 -29.80
N GLY A 358 -10.96 -21.10 -30.71
CA GLY A 358 -10.75 -21.33 -32.14
C GLY A 358 -9.68 -20.41 -32.70
N SER A 359 -9.78 -19.11 -32.42
CA SER A 359 -8.82 -18.10 -32.90
C SER A 359 -7.39 -18.36 -32.41
N ILE A 360 -7.21 -18.67 -31.13
CA ILE A 360 -5.89 -18.95 -30.56
C ILE A 360 -5.35 -20.29 -31.05
N SER A 361 -6.21 -21.30 -31.30
CA SER A 361 -5.78 -22.58 -31.87
C SER A 361 -5.15 -22.47 -33.26
N HIS A 362 -5.52 -21.45 -34.03
CA HIS A 362 -4.90 -21.14 -35.32
C HIS A 362 -3.52 -20.46 -35.20
N GLN A 363 -3.15 -20.00 -33.99
CA GLN A 363 -1.84 -19.45 -33.67
C GLN A 363 -1.00 -20.55 -32.98
N GLU A 364 -0.47 -21.49 -33.78
CA GLU A 364 0.22 -22.70 -33.28
C GLU A 364 1.34 -22.37 -32.27
N SER A 365 2.11 -21.30 -32.50
CA SER A 365 3.17 -20.87 -31.59
C SER A 365 2.63 -20.35 -30.26
N ALA A 366 1.53 -19.60 -30.25
CA ALA A 366 0.91 -19.10 -29.02
C ALA A 366 0.38 -20.26 -28.17
N MET A 367 -0.33 -21.21 -28.80
CA MET A 367 -0.79 -22.42 -28.11
C MET A 367 0.35 -23.28 -27.58
N THR A 368 1.45 -23.38 -28.32
CA THR A 368 2.66 -24.08 -27.85
C THR A 368 3.24 -23.39 -26.62
N ASN A 369 3.35 -22.06 -26.63
CA ASN A 369 3.85 -21.30 -25.49
C ASN A 369 2.94 -21.46 -24.25
N ILE A 370 1.62 -21.40 -24.42
CA ILE A 370 0.65 -21.61 -23.33
C ILE A 370 0.74 -23.03 -22.78
N ARG A 371 0.81 -24.05 -23.66
CA ARG A 371 0.96 -25.46 -23.26
C ARG A 371 2.27 -25.70 -22.50
N ASP A 372 3.38 -25.12 -22.97
CA ASP A 372 4.66 -25.24 -22.28
C ASP A 372 4.58 -24.65 -20.86
N VAL A 373 3.96 -23.48 -20.69
CA VAL A 373 3.75 -22.92 -19.34
C VAL A 373 2.89 -23.85 -18.49
N ALA A 374 1.75 -24.34 -19.02
CA ALA A 374 0.82 -25.19 -18.28
C ALA A 374 1.42 -26.55 -17.85
N CYS A 375 2.32 -27.11 -18.67
CA CYS A 375 2.76 -28.50 -18.54
C CYS A 375 4.20 -28.68 -18.05
N LYS A 376 5.08 -27.69 -18.27
CA LYS A 376 6.51 -27.77 -17.93
C LYS A 376 6.78 -27.70 -16.43
N TYR A 377 5.98 -26.93 -15.69
CA TYR A 377 6.21 -26.66 -14.27
C TYR A 377 5.25 -27.44 -13.38
N SER A 378 5.64 -27.62 -12.11
CA SER A 378 4.74 -28.12 -11.07
C SER A 378 3.87 -26.97 -10.54
N TYR A 379 2.57 -27.25 -10.44
CA TYR A 379 1.54 -26.36 -9.93
C TYR A 379 0.79 -26.97 -8.73
N GLU A 380 1.42 -27.91 -8.00
CA GLU A 380 0.82 -28.56 -6.84
C GLU A 380 0.38 -27.53 -5.78
N GLY A 381 -0.91 -27.54 -5.46
CA GLY A 381 -1.54 -26.63 -4.50
C GLY A 381 -2.54 -25.68 -5.16
N VAL A 382 -2.64 -24.46 -4.67
CA VAL A 382 -3.54 -23.42 -5.20
C VAL A 382 -2.81 -22.54 -6.21
N VAL A 383 -3.40 -22.38 -7.40
CA VAL A 383 -2.91 -21.51 -8.46
C VAL A 383 -3.86 -20.34 -8.65
N LEU A 384 -3.37 -19.11 -8.55
CA LEU A 384 -4.10 -17.92 -8.95
C LEU A 384 -3.66 -17.51 -10.36
N ASP A 385 -4.58 -17.61 -11.32
CA ASP A 385 -4.37 -17.32 -12.73
C ASP A 385 -4.94 -15.93 -13.08
N LEU A 386 -4.07 -14.96 -13.30
CA LEU A 386 -4.38 -13.56 -13.52
C LEU A 386 -4.64 -13.30 -15.01
N GLY A 387 -5.88 -12.94 -15.34
CA GLY A 387 -6.35 -12.85 -16.72
C GLY A 387 -6.52 -14.23 -17.34
N CYS A 388 -7.29 -15.10 -16.67
CA CYS A 388 -7.39 -16.51 -17.03
C CYS A 388 -8.08 -16.76 -18.39
N GLY A 389 -8.80 -15.77 -18.94
CA GLY A 389 -9.53 -15.91 -20.19
C GLY A 389 -10.53 -17.06 -20.12
N THR A 390 -10.50 -17.94 -21.14
CA THR A 390 -11.30 -19.18 -21.21
C THR A 390 -10.71 -20.34 -20.40
N GLY A 391 -9.67 -20.10 -19.58
CA GLY A 391 -9.07 -21.10 -18.70
C GLY A 391 -8.10 -22.05 -19.40
N LEU A 392 -7.38 -21.61 -20.43
CA LEU A 392 -6.45 -22.47 -21.19
C LEU A 392 -5.37 -23.12 -20.32
N ILE A 393 -4.78 -22.38 -19.38
CA ILE A 393 -3.71 -22.89 -18.51
C ILE A 393 -4.20 -24.06 -17.67
N GLY A 394 -5.31 -23.89 -16.94
CA GLY A 394 -5.86 -24.95 -16.10
C GLY A 394 -6.34 -26.16 -16.91
N ARG A 395 -6.91 -25.94 -18.10
CA ARG A 395 -7.35 -27.02 -18.99
C ARG A 395 -6.19 -27.87 -19.48
N LEU A 396 -5.18 -27.25 -20.09
CA LEU A 396 -3.99 -27.94 -20.60
C LEU A 396 -3.21 -28.63 -19.48
N HIS A 397 -3.16 -28.03 -18.29
CA HIS A 397 -2.56 -28.66 -17.12
C HIS A 397 -3.30 -29.95 -16.72
N ASN A 398 -4.64 -29.91 -16.62
CA ASN A 398 -5.44 -31.07 -16.26
C ASN A 398 -5.40 -32.17 -17.33
N GLU A 399 -5.31 -31.82 -18.61
CA GLU A 399 -5.11 -32.77 -19.71
C GLU A 399 -3.80 -33.55 -19.56
N GLU A 400 -2.72 -32.88 -19.20
CA GLU A 400 -1.37 -33.48 -19.08
C GLU A 400 -1.13 -34.18 -17.75
N LYS A 401 -1.58 -33.59 -16.63
CA LYS A 401 -1.26 -34.04 -15.26
C LYS A 401 -2.42 -34.76 -14.56
N GLY A 402 -3.60 -34.78 -15.17
CA GLY A 402 -4.83 -35.30 -14.58
C GLY A 402 -5.53 -34.28 -13.67
N HIS A 403 -6.82 -34.48 -13.45
CA HIS A 403 -7.60 -33.64 -12.54
C HIS A 403 -7.14 -33.78 -11.09
N GLY A 404 -7.08 -32.66 -10.37
CA GLY A 404 -6.82 -32.63 -8.92
C GLY A 404 -5.35 -32.47 -8.53
N SER A 405 -4.41 -32.36 -9.48
CA SER A 405 -3.01 -32.02 -9.21
C SER A 405 -2.84 -30.57 -8.71
N ALA A 406 -3.74 -29.68 -9.13
CA ALA A 406 -3.75 -28.25 -8.80
C ALA A 406 -5.19 -27.74 -8.66
N THR A 407 -5.39 -26.74 -7.81
CA THR A 407 -6.66 -26.01 -7.68
C THR A 407 -6.52 -24.63 -8.29
N PHE A 408 -7.13 -24.41 -9.46
CA PHE A 408 -7.07 -23.13 -10.15
C PHE A 408 -8.18 -22.18 -9.69
N ILE A 409 -7.81 -20.95 -9.38
CA ILE A 409 -8.68 -19.80 -9.17
C ILE A 409 -8.31 -18.76 -10.23
N GLY A 410 -9.28 -18.33 -11.03
CA GLY A 410 -9.06 -17.33 -12.08
C GLY A 410 -9.37 -15.91 -11.62
N VAL A 411 -8.76 -14.92 -12.26
CA VAL A 411 -9.19 -13.51 -12.23
C VAL A 411 -9.42 -13.07 -13.68
N GLU A 412 -10.56 -12.48 -13.98
CA GLU A 412 -10.92 -12.11 -15.36
C GLU A 412 -11.79 -10.83 -15.38
N ILE A 413 -11.62 -9.97 -16.37
CA ILE A 413 -12.45 -8.77 -16.56
C ILE A 413 -13.69 -9.04 -17.42
N SER A 414 -13.60 -9.99 -18.36
CA SER A 414 -14.67 -10.38 -19.28
C SER A 414 -15.62 -11.40 -18.64
N SER A 415 -16.89 -11.01 -18.54
CA SER A 415 -17.94 -11.87 -18.01
C SER A 415 -18.13 -13.13 -18.87
N LYS A 416 -18.00 -13.02 -20.19
CA LYS A 416 -18.19 -14.14 -21.11
C LYS A 416 -16.99 -15.08 -21.17
N MET A 417 -15.76 -14.57 -21.09
CA MET A 417 -14.57 -15.42 -20.96
C MET A 417 -14.63 -16.24 -19.67
N ARG A 418 -15.03 -15.59 -18.57
CA ARG A 418 -15.27 -16.25 -17.28
C ARG A 418 -16.30 -17.38 -17.39
N ASP A 419 -17.43 -17.13 -18.03
CA ASP A 419 -18.49 -18.14 -18.20
C ASP A 419 -17.95 -19.38 -18.93
N VAL A 420 -17.21 -19.18 -20.04
CA VAL A 420 -16.55 -20.28 -20.78
C VAL A 420 -15.54 -21.01 -19.89
N CYS A 421 -14.72 -20.29 -19.12
CA CYS A 421 -13.73 -20.89 -18.20
C CYS A 421 -14.40 -21.83 -17.17
N ILE A 422 -15.50 -21.40 -16.56
CA ILE A 422 -16.25 -22.18 -15.56
C ILE A 422 -16.91 -23.41 -16.21
N GLU A 423 -17.46 -23.29 -17.42
CA GLU A 423 -18.08 -24.41 -18.15
C GLU A 423 -17.14 -25.59 -18.35
N HIS A 424 -15.83 -25.33 -18.49
CA HIS A 424 -14.81 -26.36 -18.65
C HIS A 424 -14.44 -27.10 -17.36
N LYS A 425 -14.88 -26.62 -16.19
CA LYS A 425 -14.67 -27.26 -14.86
C LYS A 425 -13.21 -27.50 -14.47
N ALA A 426 -12.27 -26.81 -15.12
CA ALA A 426 -10.85 -26.85 -14.76
C ALA A 426 -10.51 -25.89 -13.61
N TYR A 427 -11.36 -24.90 -13.36
CA TYR A 427 -11.19 -23.86 -12.34
C TYR A 427 -12.26 -24.05 -11.25
N GLN A 428 -11.84 -23.88 -10.00
CA GLN A 428 -12.75 -23.93 -8.84
C GLN A 428 -13.62 -22.66 -8.77
N ALA A 429 -13.03 -21.52 -9.07
CA ALA A 429 -13.71 -20.22 -9.07
C ALA A 429 -13.01 -19.26 -10.04
N VAL A 430 -13.74 -18.25 -10.50
CA VAL A 430 -13.17 -17.12 -11.26
C VAL A 430 -13.73 -15.81 -10.71
N ILE A 431 -12.83 -14.94 -10.26
CA ILE A 431 -13.14 -13.64 -9.67
C ILE A 431 -13.25 -12.62 -10.80
N LEU A 432 -14.39 -11.93 -10.90
CA LEU A 432 -14.61 -10.92 -11.93
C LEU A 432 -14.03 -9.57 -11.49
N GLY A 433 -13.09 -9.02 -12.25
CA GLY A 433 -12.54 -7.68 -12.03
C GLY A 433 -11.11 -7.51 -12.54
N PRO A 434 -10.62 -6.25 -12.61
CA PRO A 434 -9.28 -5.94 -13.09
C PRO A 434 -8.21 -6.41 -12.10
N VAL A 435 -7.14 -7.05 -12.62
CA VAL A 435 -6.08 -7.65 -11.80
C VAL A 435 -5.41 -6.65 -10.85
N GLN A 436 -5.26 -5.39 -11.27
CA GLN A 436 -4.68 -4.33 -10.45
C GLN A 436 -5.58 -3.85 -9.29
N LYS A 437 -6.86 -4.25 -9.26
CA LYS A 437 -7.75 -4.05 -8.11
C LYS A 437 -7.92 -5.31 -7.29
N ILE A 438 -8.10 -6.46 -7.96
CA ILE A 438 -8.35 -7.74 -7.30
C ILE A 438 -7.11 -8.20 -6.54
N LEU A 439 -5.93 -8.18 -7.16
CA LEU A 439 -4.73 -8.76 -6.54
C LEU A 439 -4.29 -8.01 -5.26
N PRO A 440 -4.26 -6.67 -5.20
CA PRO A 440 -3.97 -5.96 -3.95
C PRO A 440 -4.97 -6.24 -2.83
N ALA A 441 -6.26 -6.41 -3.15
CA ALA A 441 -7.31 -6.74 -2.20
C ALA A 441 -7.36 -8.24 -1.81
N TYR A 442 -6.68 -9.10 -2.57
CA TYR A 442 -6.67 -10.53 -2.31
C TYR A 442 -5.83 -10.84 -1.06
N LEU A 443 -6.47 -11.37 -0.01
CA LEU A 443 -5.85 -11.56 1.30
C LEU A 443 -5.22 -12.94 1.48
N LYS A 444 -5.70 -13.95 0.75
CA LYS A 444 -5.30 -15.35 0.94
C LYS A 444 -4.05 -15.66 0.11
N PRO A 445 -2.96 -16.13 0.70
CA PRO A 445 -1.81 -16.51 -0.11
C PRO A 445 -2.05 -17.85 -0.83
N VAL A 446 -1.36 -18.01 -1.96
CA VAL A 446 -1.54 -19.12 -2.91
C VAL A 446 -0.19 -19.72 -3.25
N ASP A 447 -0.15 -20.99 -3.63
CA ASP A 447 1.12 -21.66 -3.94
C ASP A 447 1.77 -21.07 -5.19
N HIS A 448 0.97 -20.81 -6.22
CA HIS A 448 1.45 -20.36 -7.51
C HIS A 448 0.62 -19.18 -8.00
N ILE A 449 1.29 -18.22 -8.64
CA ILE A 449 0.63 -17.19 -9.44
C ILE A 449 1.09 -17.34 -10.89
N VAL A 450 0.14 -17.31 -11.82
CA VAL A 450 0.37 -17.31 -13.26
C VAL A 450 -0.30 -16.09 -13.86
N CYS A 451 0.35 -15.40 -14.78
CA CYS A 451 -0.23 -14.27 -15.51
C CYS A 451 0.24 -14.31 -16.97
N MET A 452 -0.61 -14.84 -17.85
CA MET A 452 -0.31 -14.94 -19.28
C MET A 452 -1.13 -13.89 -20.06
N GLY A 453 -0.46 -13.13 -20.92
CA GLY A 453 -1.14 -12.25 -21.90
C GLY A 453 -2.02 -11.15 -21.30
N THR A 454 -1.68 -10.64 -20.10
CA THR A 454 -2.51 -9.65 -19.39
C THR A 454 -1.74 -8.40 -18.97
N LEU A 455 -0.44 -8.52 -18.66
CA LEU A 455 0.35 -7.41 -18.14
C LEU A 455 0.39 -6.20 -19.07
N HIS A 456 0.28 -6.40 -20.38
CA HIS A 456 0.32 -5.34 -21.39
C HIS A 456 -0.83 -4.31 -21.28
N PHE A 457 -1.90 -4.59 -20.52
CA PHE A 457 -2.96 -3.62 -20.23
C PHE A 457 -2.69 -2.74 -18.99
N LEU A 458 -1.66 -3.07 -18.21
CA LEU A 458 -1.31 -2.32 -17.00
C LEU A 458 -0.44 -1.13 -17.37
N SER A 459 -0.63 0.01 -16.72
CA SER A 459 0.41 1.05 -16.70
C SER A 459 1.68 0.54 -16.02
N THR A 460 2.80 1.23 -16.22
CA THR A 460 4.07 0.95 -15.53
C THR A 460 3.91 0.91 -14.00
N TYR A 461 3.04 1.77 -13.43
CA TYR A 461 2.78 1.81 -12.00
C TYR A 461 1.98 0.60 -11.51
N GLU A 462 0.91 0.27 -12.23
CA GLU A 462 0.07 -0.90 -11.96
C GLU A 462 0.87 -2.20 -12.12
N LEU A 463 1.82 -2.25 -13.07
CA LEU A 463 2.75 -3.37 -13.22
C LEU A 463 3.55 -3.60 -11.93
N SER A 464 4.23 -2.58 -11.39
CA SER A 464 4.98 -2.72 -10.14
C SER A 464 4.08 -3.17 -8.99
N LEU A 465 2.89 -2.59 -8.86
CA LEU A 465 1.91 -2.99 -7.83
C LEU A 465 1.52 -4.47 -7.95
N VAL A 466 1.21 -4.93 -9.17
CA VAL A 466 0.81 -6.32 -9.44
C VAL A 466 1.96 -7.30 -9.24
N LEU A 467 3.17 -6.96 -9.70
CA LEU A 467 4.36 -7.79 -9.49
C LEU A 467 4.69 -7.90 -8.01
N SER A 468 4.78 -6.77 -7.30
CA SER A 468 5.07 -6.77 -5.86
C SER A 468 4.07 -7.61 -5.10
N ARG A 469 2.76 -7.45 -5.40
CA ARG A 469 1.73 -8.23 -4.73
C ARG A 469 1.79 -9.71 -5.09
N SER A 470 2.17 -10.06 -6.31
CA SER A 470 2.36 -11.45 -6.72
C SER A 470 3.44 -12.14 -5.87
N PHE A 471 4.60 -11.50 -5.69
CA PHE A 471 5.68 -12.06 -4.87
C PHE A 471 5.35 -12.12 -3.37
N LEU A 472 4.48 -11.22 -2.89
CA LEU A 472 4.01 -11.24 -1.51
C LEU A 472 2.97 -12.35 -1.24
N LEU A 473 2.18 -12.73 -2.24
CA LEU A 473 1.11 -13.73 -2.13
C LEU A 473 1.54 -15.17 -2.51
N ALA A 474 2.51 -15.30 -3.42
CA ALA A 474 2.92 -16.60 -3.93
C ALA A 474 3.86 -17.35 -2.96
N ARG A 475 3.54 -18.62 -2.68
CA ARG A 475 4.36 -19.47 -1.80
C ARG A 475 5.53 -20.13 -2.49
N ARG A 476 5.31 -20.60 -3.71
CA ARG A 476 6.26 -21.44 -4.44
C ARG A 476 6.76 -20.74 -5.69
N SER A 477 5.88 -20.07 -6.44
CA SER A 477 6.27 -19.53 -7.74
C SER A 477 5.43 -18.37 -8.26
N VAL A 478 6.04 -17.54 -9.11
CA VAL A 478 5.36 -16.56 -9.95
C VAL A 478 5.78 -16.81 -11.41
N THR A 479 4.82 -17.07 -12.30
CA THR A 479 5.07 -17.15 -13.75
C THR A 479 4.34 -16.01 -14.45
N ILE A 480 5.06 -15.21 -15.22
CA ILE A 480 4.48 -14.10 -15.98
C ILE A 480 4.92 -14.15 -17.44
N SER A 481 4.07 -13.69 -18.34
CA SER A 481 4.43 -13.40 -19.72
C SER A 481 4.34 -11.92 -20.05
N VAL A 482 5.27 -11.49 -20.90
CA VAL A 482 5.31 -10.16 -21.49
C VAL A 482 5.27 -10.31 -22.99
N ASP A 483 4.29 -9.69 -23.62
CA ASP A 483 4.20 -9.60 -25.06
C ASP A 483 4.91 -8.32 -25.52
N GLU A 484 5.89 -8.48 -26.41
CA GLU A 484 6.64 -7.38 -27.01
C GLU A 484 5.81 -6.79 -28.16
N ILE A 485 4.88 -5.90 -27.81
CA ILE A 485 3.92 -5.31 -28.75
C ILE A 485 4.53 -4.09 -29.46
N PRO A 486 4.75 -4.13 -30.79
CA PRO A 486 5.32 -3.01 -31.52
C PRO A 486 4.35 -1.82 -31.66
N SER A 487 4.88 -0.59 -31.74
CA SER A 487 4.05 0.63 -31.84
C SER A 487 3.06 0.61 -33.00
N VAL A 488 3.47 0.05 -34.15
CA VAL A 488 2.63 -0.09 -35.35
C VAL A 488 1.35 -0.89 -35.11
N TYR A 489 1.34 -1.82 -34.15
CA TYR A 489 0.13 -2.53 -33.76
C TYR A 489 -0.87 -1.58 -33.07
N ASN A 490 -0.39 -0.78 -32.11
CA ASN A 490 -1.21 0.19 -31.40
C ASN A 490 -1.71 1.33 -32.32
N GLU A 491 -0.87 1.77 -33.27
CA GLU A 491 -1.27 2.74 -34.30
C GLU A 491 -2.44 2.20 -35.15
N SER A 492 -2.41 0.93 -35.53
CA SER A 492 -3.51 0.28 -36.25
C SER A 492 -4.79 0.14 -35.40
N LEU A 493 -4.65 -0.18 -34.10
CA LEU A 493 -5.79 -0.19 -33.18
C LEU A 493 -6.44 1.20 -33.08
N LYS A 494 -5.64 2.26 -32.96
CA LYS A 494 -6.13 3.64 -32.94
C LYS A 494 -6.84 4.00 -34.25
N ALA A 495 -6.25 3.67 -35.40
CA ALA A 495 -6.83 3.93 -36.72
C ALA A 495 -8.16 3.18 -36.96
N SER A 496 -8.36 2.03 -36.32
CA SER A 496 -9.59 1.23 -36.41
C SER A 496 -10.63 1.52 -35.32
N GLY A 497 -10.43 2.58 -34.52
CA GLY A 497 -11.35 2.97 -33.44
C GLY A 497 -11.28 2.07 -32.21
N ARG A 498 -10.27 1.19 -32.12
CA ARG A 498 -10.03 0.25 -31.02
C ARG A 498 -8.89 0.68 -30.09
N GLY A 499 -8.65 2.00 -29.99
CA GLY A 499 -7.56 2.55 -29.18
C GLY A 499 -7.61 2.17 -27.69
N HIS A 500 -8.77 1.77 -27.16
CA HIS A 500 -8.90 1.25 -25.79
C HIS A 500 -8.20 -0.09 -25.57
N MET A 501 -7.84 -0.81 -26.64
CA MET A 501 -7.05 -2.05 -26.60
C MET A 501 -5.54 -1.81 -26.70
N GLU A 502 -5.10 -0.54 -26.59
CA GLU A 502 -3.68 -0.20 -26.59
C GLU A 502 -2.92 -1.05 -25.56
N SER A 503 -1.80 -1.60 -26.02
CA SER A 503 -1.00 -2.57 -25.28
C SER A 503 0.40 -2.04 -25.07
N LEU A 504 0.91 -2.18 -23.85
CA LEU A 504 2.22 -1.70 -23.44
C LEU A 504 3.23 -2.85 -23.40
N ASP A 505 4.40 -2.61 -23.98
CA ASP A 505 5.55 -3.51 -23.84
C ASP A 505 6.21 -3.27 -22.48
N HIS A 506 6.14 -4.28 -21.61
CA HIS A 506 6.68 -4.23 -20.26
C HIS A 506 7.99 -4.99 -20.10
N LEU A 507 8.68 -5.36 -21.19
CA LEU A 507 9.86 -6.22 -21.08
C LEU A 507 10.94 -5.55 -20.23
N ALA A 508 11.26 -4.30 -20.56
CA ALA A 508 12.19 -3.49 -19.78
C ALA A 508 11.71 -3.25 -18.33
N GLY A 509 10.39 -3.12 -18.13
CA GLY A 509 9.81 -2.92 -16.81
C GLY A 509 9.96 -4.15 -15.90
N VAL A 510 9.72 -5.35 -16.44
CA VAL A 510 9.91 -6.62 -15.72
C VAL A 510 11.39 -6.90 -15.46
N GLU A 511 12.27 -6.60 -16.43
CA GLU A 511 13.73 -6.75 -16.25
C GLU A 511 14.26 -5.80 -15.17
N ALA A 512 13.81 -4.54 -15.17
CA ALA A 512 14.18 -3.55 -14.16
C ALA A 512 13.62 -3.87 -12.78
N PHE A 513 12.42 -4.48 -12.68
CA PHE A 513 11.86 -4.95 -11.41
C PHE A 513 12.78 -5.99 -10.74
N GLY A 514 13.48 -6.78 -11.54
CA GLY A 514 14.49 -7.72 -11.08
C GLY A 514 13.91 -8.94 -10.34
N THR A 515 14.77 -9.62 -9.59
CA THR A 515 14.39 -10.78 -8.78
C THR A 515 14.36 -10.38 -7.31
N PRO A 516 13.20 -10.44 -6.62
CA PRO A 516 13.12 -10.11 -5.20
C PRO A 516 13.96 -11.04 -4.32
N VAL A 517 14.38 -10.56 -3.15
CA VAL A 517 15.11 -11.37 -2.16
C VAL A 517 14.29 -12.60 -1.76
N GLY A 518 14.96 -13.77 -1.68
CA GLY A 518 14.33 -15.06 -1.41
C GLY A 518 13.76 -15.77 -2.65
N TRP A 519 13.92 -15.17 -3.83
CA TRP A 519 13.47 -15.72 -5.10
C TRP A 519 14.65 -15.91 -6.06
N LYS A 520 14.49 -16.86 -6.98
CA LYS A 520 15.35 -17.03 -8.16
C LYS A 520 14.54 -16.95 -9.42
N LEU A 521 15.12 -16.38 -10.48
CA LEU A 521 14.65 -16.56 -11.83
C LEU A 521 15.03 -17.98 -12.29
N ALA A 522 14.11 -18.93 -12.12
CA ALA A 522 14.35 -20.35 -12.38
C ALA A 522 14.32 -20.68 -13.87
N ASP A 523 13.56 -19.94 -14.67
CA ASP A 523 13.51 -20.10 -16.12
C ASP A 523 13.13 -18.78 -16.80
N ARG A 524 13.69 -18.58 -17.99
CA ARG A 524 13.39 -17.44 -18.84
C ARG A 524 13.55 -17.85 -20.29
N TRP A 525 12.56 -17.54 -21.11
CA TRP A 525 12.65 -17.76 -22.54
C TRP A 525 11.84 -16.72 -23.30
N ARG A 526 12.28 -16.45 -24.53
CA ARG A 526 11.62 -15.56 -25.49
C ARG A 526 11.34 -16.34 -26.76
N ARG A 527 10.10 -16.36 -27.21
CA ARG A 527 9.68 -17.11 -28.39
C ARG A 527 8.69 -16.31 -29.22
N PHE A 528 8.66 -16.61 -30.51
CA PHE A 528 7.57 -16.16 -31.35
C PHE A 528 6.25 -16.71 -30.79
N SER A 529 5.22 -15.86 -30.74
CA SER A 529 3.95 -16.19 -30.11
C SER A 529 2.82 -16.13 -31.12
N TRP A 530 2.53 -14.96 -31.67
CA TRP A 530 1.43 -14.80 -32.61
C TRP A 530 1.74 -13.74 -33.65
N LYS A 531 1.03 -13.85 -34.77
CA LYS A 531 1.03 -12.83 -35.82
C LYS A 531 -0.31 -12.12 -35.80
N SER A 532 -0.27 -10.79 -35.70
CA SER A 532 -1.49 -9.97 -35.74
C SER A 532 -2.27 -10.25 -37.02
N PRO A 533 -3.54 -10.69 -36.93
CA PRO A 533 -4.33 -11.00 -38.11
C PRO A 533 -4.67 -9.75 -38.93
N THR A 534 -4.65 -8.56 -38.32
CA THR A 534 -4.99 -7.30 -38.97
C THR A 534 -3.77 -6.58 -39.55
N THR A 535 -2.64 -6.61 -38.85
CA THR A 535 -1.43 -5.87 -39.26
C THR A 535 -0.34 -6.75 -39.83
N GLY A 536 -0.41 -8.06 -39.64
CA GLY A 536 0.66 -8.99 -40.02
C GLY A 536 1.94 -8.84 -39.17
N VAL A 537 1.90 -8.05 -38.11
CA VAL A 537 3.04 -7.84 -37.21
C VAL A 537 3.26 -9.08 -36.36
N GLU A 538 4.52 -9.49 -36.23
CA GLU A 538 4.92 -10.60 -35.36
C GLU A 538 5.10 -10.11 -33.92
N VAL A 539 4.52 -10.83 -32.98
CA VAL A 539 4.65 -10.58 -31.55
C VAL A 539 5.41 -11.73 -30.91
N TYR A 540 6.46 -11.37 -30.18
CA TYR A 540 7.24 -12.29 -29.37
C TYR A 540 6.76 -12.20 -27.93
N THR A 541 6.68 -13.34 -27.26
CA THR A 541 6.36 -13.43 -25.84
C THR A 541 7.60 -13.87 -25.09
N SER A 542 7.95 -13.08 -24.07
CA SER A 542 8.97 -13.41 -23.08
C SER A 542 8.28 -13.94 -21.81
N VAL A 543 8.62 -15.15 -21.39
CA VAL A 543 8.11 -15.74 -20.14
C VAL A 543 9.20 -15.76 -19.10
N PHE A 544 8.83 -15.37 -17.88
CA PHE A 544 9.66 -15.38 -16.70
C PHE A 544 9.03 -16.28 -15.65
N ARG A 545 9.80 -17.25 -15.17
CA ARG A 545 9.43 -18.15 -14.07
C ARG A 545 10.33 -17.87 -12.89
N PHE A 546 9.72 -17.36 -11.83
CA PHE A 546 10.37 -17.20 -10.55
C PHE A 546 9.95 -18.34 -9.63
N GLU A 547 10.93 -18.89 -8.93
CA GLU A 547 10.71 -19.89 -7.89
C GLU A 547 11.35 -19.42 -6.60
N ARG A 548 10.75 -19.77 -5.48
CA ARG A 548 11.31 -19.42 -4.20
C ARG A 548 12.55 -20.26 -3.91
N GLU A 549 13.63 -19.64 -3.44
CA GLU A 549 14.92 -20.33 -3.21
C GLU A 549 14.93 -21.12 -1.91
N ASP A 550 14.29 -20.58 -0.89
CA ASP A 550 14.23 -21.14 0.45
C ASP A 550 12.79 -21.12 0.96
N GLN A 551 12.37 -22.25 1.53
CA GLN A 551 11.10 -22.25 2.26
C GLN A 551 11.19 -21.41 3.54
N GLU A 552 12.38 -21.01 3.99
CA GLU A 552 12.51 -20.11 5.14
C GLU A 552 12.22 -18.64 4.81
N SER A 553 12.60 -18.10 3.65
CA SER A 553 12.17 -16.76 3.24
C SER A 553 10.68 -16.68 2.91
N PHE A 554 10.06 -17.82 2.58
CA PHE A 554 8.61 -17.93 2.42
C PHE A 554 7.87 -17.44 3.65
N HIS A 555 8.54 -17.57 4.79
CA HIS A 555 7.96 -17.25 6.06
C HIS A 555 7.85 -15.71 6.31
N TRP A 556 8.43 -14.82 5.49
CA TRP A 556 8.37 -13.38 5.81
C TRP A 556 6.99 -12.75 5.72
N PHE A 557 6.07 -13.28 4.91
CA PHE A 557 4.81 -12.59 4.60
C PHE A 557 3.55 -13.23 5.21
N MET A 558 3.67 -14.36 5.91
CA MET A 558 2.53 -15.25 6.20
C MET A 558 2.48 -15.81 7.63
N PRO A 559 1.35 -15.74 8.34
CA PRO A 559 1.15 -16.40 9.64
C PRO A 559 1.37 -17.92 9.60
N GLU A 560 2.01 -18.52 10.62
CA GLU A 560 2.23 -19.99 10.71
C GLU A 560 0.95 -20.84 10.55
N HIS A 561 -0.21 -20.35 11.01
CA HIS A 561 -1.47 -21.09 10.93
C HIS A 561 -2.01 -21.21 9.49
N GLU A 562 -1.56 -20.35 8.57
CA GLU A 562 -1.88 -20.44 7.14
C GLU A 562 -0.83 -21.24 6.35
N CYS A 563 0.31 -21.61 6.95
CA CYS A 563 1.28 -22.54 6.38
C CYS A 563 0.90 -24.02 6.59
N LYS A 564 0.01 -24.31 7.56
CA LYS A 564 -0.48 -25.66 7.86
C LYS A 564 -1.98 -25.75 7.59
N LEU A 565 -2.37 -25.69 6.32
CA LEU A 565 -3.71 -26.08 5.90
C LEU A 565 -3.67 -27.48 5.31
N SER A 566 -4.12 -28.46 6.10
CA SER A 566 -4.67 -29.71 5.58
C SER A 566 -5.86 -29.38 4.69
N SER A 567 -5.95 -29.98 3.50
CA SER A 567 -7.08 -29.92 2.56
C SER A 567 -8.40 -29.44 3.19
N ILE A 568 -8.70 -28.15 3.08
CA ILE A 568 -9.99 -27.59 3.47
C ILE A 568 -10.83 -27.45 2.20
N GLU A 569 -11.99 -28.12 2.18
CA GLU A 569 -13.07 -27.82 1.24
C GLU A 569 -13.50 -26.35 1.43
N PRO A 570 -13.40 -25.49 0.40
CA PRO A 570 -13.86 -24.13 0.52
C PRO A 570 -15.39 -24.13 0.42
N SER A 571 -16.06 -24.04 1.57
CA SER A 571 -17.36 -23.39 1.66
C SER A 571 -17.13 -21.88 1.51
N ILE A 572 -16.84 -21.45 0.28
CA ILE A 572 -16.98 -20.05 -0.10
C ILE A 572 -18.42 -19.94 -0.60
N GLU A 573 -19.32 -19.50 0.27
CA GLU A 573 -20.53 -18.86 -0.25
C GLU A 573 -20.09 -17.56 -0.96
N PRO A 574 -20.59 -17.29 -2.18
CA PRO A 574 -20.14 -16.17 -3.02
C PRO A 574 -20.41 -14.77 -2.45
N ASN A 575 -20.90 -14.65 -1.21
CA ASN A 575 -21.27 -13.39 -0.57
C ASN A 575 -20.20 -12.80 0.38
N ASP A 576 -19.14 -13.54 0.72
CA ASP A 576 -18.14 -13.06 1.70
C ASP A 576 -16.95 -12.29 1.09
N VAL A 577 -16.97 -12.05 -0.23
CA VAL A 577 -16.17 -10.99 -0.85
C VAL A 577 -17.14 -9.88 -1.24
N VAL A 578 -17.42 -8.97 -0.30
CA VAL A 578 -18.00 -7.68 -0.65
C VAL A 578 -16.91 -6.88 -1.38
N VAL A 579 -16.70 -7.18 -2.67
CA VAL A 579 -16.25 -6.15 -3.61
C VAL A 579 -17.45 -5.22 -3.70
N ALA A 580 -17.32 -4.02 -3.14
CA ALA A 580 -18.30 -2.97 -3.33
C ALA A 580 -18.67 -2.93 -4.81
N ASP A 581 -19.95 -3.10 -5.07
CA ASP A 581 -20.59 -3.13 -6.38
C ASP A 581 -19.89 -2.12 -7.31
N LEU A 582 -19.47 -2.56 -8.49
CA LEU A 582 -18.84 -1.70 -9.51
C LEU A 582 -19.85 -0.69 -10.13
N ASN A 583 -21.02 -0.53 -9.50
CA ASN A 583 -22.03 0.46 -9.82
C ASN A 583 -21.89 1.63 -8.83
N GLY A 584 -21.21 2.70 -9.28
CA GLY A 584 -21.09 3.92 -8.51
C GLY A 584 -22.44 4.57 -8.20
N GLY A 585 -22.54 5.17 -7.01
CA GLY A 585 -23.55 6.19 -6.70
C GLY A 585 -24.55 5.80 -5.61
N GLY A 586 -24.22 6.12 -4.36
CA GLY A 586 -25.15 6.06 -3.23
C GLY A 586 -24.67 6.95 -2.10
N THR A 587 -24.82 8.27 -2.28
CA THR A 587 -24.68 9.26 -1.21
C THR A 587 -25.71 8.99 -0.12
N THR A 588 -25.24 8.74 1.10
CA THR A 588 -26.07 8.74 2.31
C THR A 588 -26.37 10.18 2.71
N ALA A 589 -27.62 10.59 2.60
CA ALA A 589 -28.15 11.75 3.30
C ALA A 589 -29.49 11.36 3.94
N ASN A 590 -29.49 11.27 5.27
CA ASN A 590 -30.70 11.28 6.08
C ASN A 590 -31.25 12.72 6.11
N ASP A 591 -32.49 12.93 5.68
CA ASP A 591 -33.64 13.22 6.55
C ASP A 591 -34.79 13.84 5.76
N GLY A 592 -36.01 13.44 6.11
CA GLY A 592 -37.23 13.67 5.34
C GLY A 592 -37.74 15.11 5.29
N ILE A 593 -38.71 15.33 4.39
CA ILE A 593 -39.99 16.03 4.60
C ILE A 593 -40.70 16.20 3.22
N ASN A 594 -41.96 15.75 3.19
CA ASN A 594 -43.08 16.14 2.32
C ASN A 594 -42.97 16.09 0.78
N GLY A 595 -43.60 15.05 0.22
CA GLY A 595 -44.88 15.18 -0.49
C GLY A 595 -44.96 16.12 -1.69
N MET A 596 -44.85 15.55 -2.89
CA MET A 596 -45.69 15.89 -4.06
C MET A 596 -45.42 14.91 -5.21
N VAL A 597 -46.44 14.14 -5.59
CA VAL A 597 -46.61 13.46 -6.91
C VAL A 597 -47.20 14.54 -7.84
N PRO A 598 -46.77 14.77 -9.10
CA PRO A 598 -46.95 13.87 -10.27
C PRO A 598 -45.97 14.15 -11.47
N PRO A 599 -46.25 13.78 -12.75
CA PRO A 599 -46.92 12.61 -13.31
C PRO A 599 -46.00 11.78 -14.25
N ALA A 600 -46.47 10.59 -14.61
CA ALA A 600 -45.97 9.79 -15.72
C ALA A 600 -46.06 10.55 -17.05
N MET A 601 -45.02 10.44 -17.89
CA MET A 601 -45.12 10.76 -19.31
C MET A 601 -44.88 9.53 -20.17
N ASP A 602 -45.74 9.49 -21.16
CA ASP A 602 -46.15 8.45 -22.08
C ASP A 602 -45.07 8.06 -23.10
N SER A 603 -45.10 6.79 -23.46
CA SER A 603 -44.37 6.19 -24.57
C SER A 603 -45.12 6.43 -25.88
N SER A 604 -44.70 7.42 -26.67
CA SER A 604 -45.01 7.45 -28.12
C SER A 604 -44.18 8.48 -28.89
N MET A 605 -43.99 8.21 -30.19
CA MET A 605 -43.22 8.91 -31.24
C MET A 605 -41.78 8.36 -31.41
N ILE A 606 -41.43 7.48 -32.36
CA ILE A 606 -41.75 7.35 -33.80
C ILE A 606 -41.30 8.56 -34.64
N GLU A 607 -40.17 8.32 -35.32
CA GLU A 607 -39.76 8.71 -36.68
C GLU A 607 -39.02 10.03 -37.01
N VAL A 608 -37.86 9.79 -37.66
CA VAL A 608 -37.27 10.45 -38.86
C VAL A 608 -36.50 11.76 -38.66
N ALA A 609 -35.17 11.66 -38.60
CA ALA A 609 -34.25 12.01 -39.71
C ALA A 609 -32.83 11.53 -39.39
#